data_AF-A0A7J4G3E4-F1
#
_entry.id   AF-A0A7J4G3E4-F1
#
_cell.length_a   1.000
_cell.length_b   1.000
_cell.length_c   1.000
_cell.angle_alpha   90.00
_cell.angle_beta   90.00
_cell.angle_gamma   90.00
#
_symmetry.space_group_name_H-M   'P 1'
#
loop_
_entity.id
_entity.type
_entity.pdbx_description
1 polymer ?
#
loop_
_entity_poly.entity_id
_entity_poly.type
_entity_poly.pdbx_seq_one_letter_code
_entity_poly.pdbx_strand_id
1 'polypeptide(L)'
;MSIASVDANNHPTVTPIGSLFLNDNQTGFYFEKFPSKLPKHAEQNNSICVLGVNSNRWFWIKSLYKVVFKDPPAIKLYGTLGKRRKATEIETNRLARRMRATKRLEGHDYLWGEMCYVRDVAFTRVESIKLGKMIK
;
A
#
# COMPACT_ATOMS: atom_id res chain seq x y z
N MET A 1 3.76 2.74 -0.49
CA MET A 1 3.42 1.53 -1.26
C MET A 1 2.73 1.96 -2.53
N SER A 2 2.76 1.14 -3.56
CA SER A 2 2.12 1.45 -4.84
C SER A 2 1.13 0.36 -5.19
N ILE A 3 -0.05 0.73 -5.68
CA ILE A 3 -1.07 -0.21 -6.14
C ILE A 3 -1.14 -0.12 -7.66
N ALA A 4 -0.84 -1.24 -8.32
CA ALA A 4 -1.08 -1.40 -9.74
C ALA A 4 -2.53 -1.85 -9.98
N SER A 5 -3.15 -1.30 -11.03
CA SER A 5 -4.46 -1.68 -11.54
C SER A 5 -4.46 -1.60 -13.07
N VAL A 6 -5.59 -1.95 -13.68
CA VAL A 6 -5.80 -1.92 -15.13
C VAL A 6 -6.92 -0.93 -15.42
N ASP A 7 -6.70 -0.01 -16.37
CA ASP A 7 -7.72 0.94 -16.79
C ASP A 7 -8.73 0.33 -17.79
N ALA A 8 -9.71 1.13 -18.21
CA ALA A 8 -10.77 0.68 -19.13
C ALA A 8 -10.28 0.26 -20.52
N ASN A 9 -9.07 0.68 -20.91
CA ASN A 9 -8.46 0.34 -22.18
C ASN A 9 -7.47 -0.83 -22.04
N ASN A 10 -7.49 -1.53 -20.90
CA ASN A 10 -6.55 -2.58 -20.53
C ASN A 10 -5.09 -2.12 -20.36
N HIS A 11 -4.83 -0.83 -20.16
CA HIS A 11 -3.49 -0.37 -19.85
C HIS A 11 -3.15 -0.56 -18.37
N PRO A 12 -1.95 -1.07 -18.04
CA PRO A 12 -1.49 -1.10 -16.67
C PRO A 12 -1.20 0.31 -16.18
N THR A 13 -1.57 0.59 -14.94
CA THR A 13 -1.32 1.88 -14.31
C THR A 13 -0.98 1.70 -12.83
N VAL A 14 -0.41 2.72 -12.21
CA VAL A 14 0.05 2.66 -10.83
C VAL A 14 -0.43 3.89 -10.06
N THR A 15 -0.94 3.64 -8.85
CA THR A 15 -1.38 4.67 -7.91
C THR A 15 -0.54 4.60 -6.63
N PRO A 16 0.15 5.68 -6.22
CA PRO A 16 0.84 5.71 -4.94
C PRO A 16 -0.19 5.76 -3.80
N ILE A 17 -0.08 4.82 -2.86
CA ILE A 17 -0.95 4.75 -1.68
C ILE A 17 -0.11 4.86 -0.41
N GLY A 18 -0.24 6.00 0.25
CA GLY A 18 0.40 6.29 1.53
C GLY A 18 -0.33 5.71 2.74
N SER A 19 -1.57 5.26 2.57
CA SER A 19 -2.50 4.94 3.67
C SER A 19 -2.97 3.48 3.71
N LEU A 20 -2.23 2.54 3.10
CA LEU A 20 -2.58 1.11 3.15
C LEU A 20 -2.17 0.48 4.49
N PHE A 21 -3.05 -0.34 5.06
CA PHE A 21 -2.87 -1.12 6.27
C PHE A 21 -3.23 -2.58 5.99
N LEU A 22 -2.46 -3.51 6.57
CA LEU A 22 -2.70 -4.95 6.47
C LEU A 22 -3.31 -5.45 7.77
N ASN A 23 -4.21 -6.43 7.66
CA ASN A 23 -4.76 -7.20 8.76
C ASN A 23 -4.06 -8.57 8.84
N ASP A 24 -4.37 -9.32 9.89
CA ASP A 24 -3.85 -10.67 10.18
C ASP A 24 -4.55 -11.79 9.41
N ASN A 25 -5.60 -11.47 8.64
CA ASN A 25 -6.47 -12.42 7.94
C ASN A 25 -6.43 -12.27 6.41
N GLN A 26 -5.27 -11.96 5.82
CA GLN A 26 -5.09 -11.74 4.37
C GLN A 26 -5.96 -10.62 3.79
N THR A 27 -6.47 -9.72 4.63
CA THR A 27 -7.16 -8.52 4.19
C THR A 27 -6.35 -7.28 4.54
N GLY A 28 -6.81 -6.14 4.06
CA GLY A 28 -6.32 -4.84 4.43
C GLY A 28 -7.31 -3.77 4.04
N PHE A 29 -6.93 -2.54 4.26
CA PHE A 29 -7.70 -1.38 3.84
C PHE A 29 -6.78 -0.20 3.55
N TYR A 30 -7.20 0.70 2.68
CA TYR A 30 -6.57 2.01 2.57
C TYR A 30 -7.61 3.12 2.67
N PHE A 31 -7.17 4.29 3.13
CA PHE A 31 -8.02 5.47 3.15
C PHE A 31 -8.12 6.08 1.75
N GLU A 32 -9.34 6.10 1.21
CA GLU A 32 -9.67 6.53 -0.14
C GLU A 32 -10.11 8.00 -0.14
N LYS A 33 -9.13 8.91 0.04
CA LYS A 33 -9.34 10.37 -0.04
C LYS A 33 -8.94 10.94 -1.40
N PHE A 34 -7.70 10.67 -1.82
CA PHE A 34 -7.10 11.24 -3.03
C PHE A 34 -7.11 10.37 -4.29
N PRO A 35 -7.04 9.02 -4.20
CA PRO A 35 -7.08 8.19 -5.40
C PRO A 35 -8.38 8.41 -6.18
N SER A 36 -8.30 9.04 -7.36
CA SER A 36 -9.46 9.31 -8.21
C SER A 36 -9.62 8.31 -9.37
N LYS A 37 -8.51 7.69 -9.80
CA LYS A 37 -8.49 6.71 -10.90
C LYS A 37 -8.67 5.27 -10.43
N LEU A 38 -7.93 4.88 -9.39
CA LEU A 38 -8.00 3.52 -8.82
C LEU A 38 -9.43 3.04 -8.52
N PRO A 39 -10.32 3.86 -7.92
CA PRO A 39 -11.70 3.44 -7.66
C PRO A 39 -12.49 3.21 -8.95
N LYS A 40 -12.29 4.04 -9.99
CA LYS A 40 -12.96 3.91 -11.29
C LYS A 40 -12.50 2.65 -12.02
N HIS A 41 -11.21 2.34 -11.96
CA HIS A 41 -10.66 1.12 -12.55
C HIS A 41 -11.30 -0.13 -11.89
N ALA A 42 -11.51 -0.07 -10.58
CA ALA A 42 -12.12 -1.14 -9.81
C ALA A 42 -13.57 -1.46 -10.18
N GLU A 43 -14.28 -0.54 -10.85
CA GLU A 43 -15.65 -0.77 -11.33
C GLU A 43 -15.71 -1.80 -12.46
N GLN A 44 -14.63 -1.90 -13.25
CA GLN A 44 -14.53 -2.84 -14.38
C GLN A 44 -13.60 -4.01 -14.05
N ASN A 45 -12.49 -3.74 -13.38
CA ASN A 45 -11.54 -4.75 -12.96
C ASN A 45 -11.00 -4.40 -11.57
N ASN A 46 -11.45 -5.15 -10.57
CA ASN A 46 -11.04 -4.95 -9.19
C ASN A 46 -9.70 -5.63 -8.85
N SER A 47 -9.07 -6.35 -9.79
CA SER A 47 -7.78 -7.01 -9.57
C SER A 47 -6.68 -5.98 -9.40
N ILE A 48 -5.86 -6.17 -8.37
CA ILE A 48 -4.74 -5.28 -8.05
C ILE A 48 -3.48 -6.05 -7.71
N CYS A 49 -2.35 -5.35 -7.84
CA CYS A 49 -1.07 -5.79 -7.29
C CYS A 49 -0.48 -4.65 -6.44
N VAL A 50 -0.30 -4.90 -5.14
CA VAL A 50 0.36 -3.96 -4.24
C VAL A 50 1.85 -4.27 -4.20
N LEU A 51 2.68 -3.29 -4.50
CA LEU A 51 4.12 -3.34 -4.31
C LEU A 51 4.51 -2.68 -2.98
N GLY A 52 5.06 -3.49 -2.09
CA GLY A 52 5.74 -3.04 -0.87
C GLY A 52 7.25 -3.14 -1.04
N VAL A 53 7.94 -2.01 -0.89
CA VAL A 53 9.42 -1.95 -0.92
C VAL A 53 9.91 -1.55 0.46
N ASN A 54 10.95 -2.22 0.96
CA ASN A 54 11.59 -1.83 2.20
C ASN A 54 12.21 -0.43 2.03
N SER A 55 11.77 0.56 2.80
CA SER A 55 12.29 1.94 2.72
C SER A 55 13.40 2.24 3.72
N ASN A 56 13.83 1.24 4.51
CA ASN A 56 14.86 1.44 5.52
C ASN A 56 16.23 1.64 4.88
N ARG A 57 16.81 2.83 5.04
CA ARG A 57 18.12 3.20 4.47
C ARG A 57 19.24 2.26 4.94
N TRP A 58 19.26 1.90 6.22
CA TRP A 58 20.28 1.00 6.77
C TRP A 58 20.19 -0.41 6.23
N PHE A 59 18.98 -0.90 5.94
CA PHE A 59 18.78 -2.17 5.26
C PHE A 59 19.46 -2.16 3.88
N TRP A 60 19.23 -1.12 3.08
CA TRP A 60 19.84 -0.98 1.76
C TRP A 60 21.35 -0.86 1.82
N ILE A 61 21.88 0.04 2.66
CA ILE A 61 23.33 0.25 2.79
C ILE A 61 24.03 -1.07 3.19
N LYS A 62 23.51 -1.78 4.20
CA LYS A 62 24.08 -3.06 4.64
C LYS A 62 23.99 -4.14 3.56
N SER A 63 22.87 -4.22 2.84
CA SER A 63 22.67 -5.25 1.81
C SER A 63 23.53 -5.02 0.57
N LEU A 64 23.68 -3.76 0.16
CA LEU A 64 24.54 -3.36 -0.95
C LEU A 64 26.02 -3.57 -0.60
N TYR A 65 26.45 -3.15 0.59
CA TYR A 65 27.82 -3.36 1.06
C TYR A 65 28.20 -4.84 1.15
N LYS A 66 27.26 -5.70 1.59
CA LYS A 66 27.48 -7.15 1.69
C LYS A 66 27.19 -7.92 0.40
N VAL A 67 26.68 -7.23 -0.63
CA VAL A 67 26.21 -7.82 -1.89
C VAL A 67 25.18 -8.95 -1.65
N VAL A 68 24.44 -8.88 -0.53
CA VAL A 68 23.45 -9.90 -0.14
C VAL A 68 22.27 -9.25 0.60
N PHE A 69 21.05 -9.58 0.16
CA PHE A 69 19.79 -9.37 0.85
C PHE A 69 19.47 -10.60 1.70
N LYS A 70 19.41 -10.41 3.03
CA LYS A 70 18.99 -11.47 3.96
C LYS A 70 17.47 -11.69 3.96
N ASP A 71 16.74 -10.61 3.69
CA ASP A 71 15.28 -10.60 3.59
C ASP A 71 14.90 -10.04 2.23
N PRO A 72 13.74 -10.43 1.65
CA PRO A 72 13.27 -9.87 0.39
C PRO A 72 13.21 -8.33 0.46
N PRO A 73 13.86 -7.61 -0.46
CA PRO A 73 13.86 -6.14 -0.46
C PRO A 73 12.49 -5.56 -0.81
N ALA A 74 11.63 -6.37 -1.45
CA ALA A 74 10.28 -6.02 -1.80
C ALA A 74 9.38 -7.26 -1.88
N ILE A 75 8.08 -7.03 -1.74
CA ILE A 75 7.02 -8.02 -1.90
C ILE A 75 5.93 -7.46 -2.81
N LYS A 76 5.30 -8.35 -3.58
CA LYS A 76 4.03 -8.07 -4.27
C LYS A 76 2.91 -8.83 -3.57
N LEU A 77 1.81 -8.14 -3.31
CA LEU A 77 0.57 -8.73 -2.82
C LEU A 77 -0.47 -8.59 -3.93
N TYR A 78 -0.91 -9.72 -4.47
CA TYR A 78 -1.98 -9.78 -5.46
C TYR A 78 -3.30 -9.96 -4.74
N GLY A 79 -4.33 -9.29 -5.23
CA GLY A 79 -5.62 -9.28 -4.57
C GLY A 79 -6.69 -8.54 -5.35
N THR A 80 -7.79 -8.27 -4.67
CA THR A 80 -8.93 -7.56 -5.22
C THR A 80 -9.37 -6.41 -4.32
N LEU A 81 -9.79 -5.31 -4.95
CA LEU A 81 -10.45 -4.21 -4.26
C LEU A 81 -11.88 -4.57 -3.87
N GLY A 82 -12.21 -4.30 -2.61
CA GLY A 82 -13.54 -4.47 -2.04
C GLY A 82 -14.35 -3.18 -2.07
N LYS A 83 -15.34 -3.13 -1.17
CA LYS A 83 -16.28 -1.99 -1.08
C LYS A 83 -15.61 -0.78 -0.43
N ARG A 84 -16.04 0.41 -0.86
CA ARG A 84 -15.80 1.66 -0.14
C ARG A 84 -16.83 1.77 0.98
N ARG A 85 -16.37 2.08 2.19
CA ARG A 85 -17.21 2.25 3.36
C ARG A 85 -16.64 3.30 4.30
N LYS A 86 -17.42 3.70 5.30
CA LYS A 86 -16.91 4.53 6.40
C LYS A 86 -15.83 3.75 7.17
N ALA A 87 -14.78 4.47 7.54
CA ALA A 87 -13.75 3.96 8.44
C ALA A 87 -14.37 3.66 9.81
N THR A 88 -13.97 2.55 10.39
CA THR A 88 -14.25 2.25 11.80
C THR A 88 -13.33 3.07 12.71
N GLU A 89 -13.69 3.19 13.98
CA GLU A 89 -12.84 3.87 14.97
C GLU A 89 -11.46 3.24 15.08
N ILE A 90 -11.37 1.91 15.00
CA ILE A 90 -10.10 1.17 15.01
C ILE A 90 -9.21 1.60 13.85
N GLU A 91 -9.77 1.74 12.65
CA GLU A 91 -9.03 2.13 11.44
C GLU A 91 -8.56 3.58 11.52
N THR A 92 -9.42 4.49 11.98
CA THR A 92 -9.09 5.90 12.21
C THR A 92 -7.98 6.03 13.26
N ASN A 93 -8.04 5.25 14.34
CA ASN A 93 -6.99 5.21 15.36
C ASN A 93 -5.67 4.66 14.81
N ARG A 94 -5.71 3.65 13.93
CA ARG A 94 -4.50 3.15 13.24
C ARG A 94 -3.86 4.22 12.36
N LEU A 95 -4.66 5.05 11.68
CA LEU A 95 -4.18 6.19 10.91
C LEU A 95 -3.54 7.25 11.81
N ALA A 96 -4.24 7.68 12.85
CA ALA A 96 -3.75 8.67 13.81
C ALA A 96 -2.42 8.24 14.43
N ARG A 97 -2.29 6.95 14.81
CA ARG A 97 -1.05 6.40 15.35
C ARG A 97 0.10 6.46 14.34
N ARG A 98 -0.15 6.10 13.06
CA ARG A 98 0.88 6.12 12.01
C ARG A 98 1.35 7.54 11.69
N MET A 99 0.45 8.52 11.74
CA MET A 99 0.75 9.92 11.40
C MET A 99 1.11 10.77 12.62
N ARG A 100 1.24 10.19 13.81
CA ARG A 100 1.48 10.91 15.07
C ARG A 100 2.70 11.83 15.01
N ALA A 101 3.77 11.40 14.35
CA ALA A 101 5.01 12.17 14.24
C ALA A 101 4.84 13.47 13.43
N THR A 102 3.87 13.52 12.51
CA THR A 102 3.62 14.68 11.64
C THR A 102 2.44 15.52 12.09
N LYS A 103 1.73 15.14 13.17
CA LYS A 103 0.46 15.77 13.61
C LYS A 103 0.52 17.30 13.79
N ARG A 104 1.70 17.86 14.08
CA ARG A 104 1.87 19.30 14.31
C ARG A 104 2.19 20.10 13.04
N LEU A 105 2.29 19.45 11.89
CA LEU A 105 2.61 20.08 10.61
C LEU A 105 1.32 20.38 9.85
N GLU A 106 1.19 21.54 9.24
CA GLU A 106 0.00 21.91 8.45
C GLU A 106 -0.30 20.92 7.33
N GLY A 107 0.74 20.36 6.71
CA GLY A 107 0.61 19.32 5.70
C GLY A 107 -0.07 18.04 6.21
N HIS A 108 -0.06 17.81 7.53
CA HIS A 108 -0.76 16.68 8.13
C HIS A 108 -2.28 16.81 8.00
N ASP A 109 -2.82 17.96 8.35
CA ASP A 109 -4.27 18.18 8.29
C ASP A 109 -4.75 18.15 6.84
N TYR A 110 -3.98 18.74 5.93
CA TYR A 110 -4.27 18.71 4.49
C TYR A 110 -4.37 17.26 3.96
N LEU A 111 -3.38 16.42 4.28
CA LEU A 111 -3.31 15.05 3.76
C LEU A 111 -4.19 14.07 4.54
N TRP A 112 -4.30 14.20 5.85
CA TRP A 112 -4.84 13.15 6.73
C TRP A 112 -5.92 13.62 7.72
N GLY A 113 -6.20 14.92 7.83
CA GLY A 113 -7.14 15.47 8.83
C GLY A 113 -8.58 14.98 8.67
N GLU A 114 -9.03 14.74 7.43
CA GLU A 114 -10.39 14.27 7.12
C GLU A 114 -10.35 13.01 6.24
N MET A 115 -9.98 11.88 6.84
CA MET A 115 -9.97 10.58 6.17
C MET A 115 -11.08 9.68 6.73
N CYS A 116 -12.29 9.85 6.21
CA CYS A 116 -13.49 9.18 6.74
C CYS A 116 -13.87 7.89 6.00
N TYR A 117 -13.31 7.66 4.81
CA TYR A 117 -13.66 6.52 3.97
C TYR A 117 -12.45 5.63 3.72
N VAL A 118 -12.67 4.33 3.84
CA VAL A 118 -11.71 3.29 3.50
C VAL A 118 -12.25 2.45 2.36
N ARG A 119 -11.32 1.84 1.63
CA ARG A 119 -11.62 0.73 0.73
C ARG A 119 -10.94 -0.52 1.23
N ASP A 120 -11.73 -1.58 1.35
CA ASP A 120 -11.24 -2.90 1.74
C ASP A 120 -10.43 -3.52 0.60
N VAL A 121 -9.49 -4.38 0.97
CA VAL A 121 -8.63 -5.13 0.05
C VAL A 121 -8.53 -6.56 0.57
N ALA A 122 -8.70 -7.53 -0.32
CA ALA A 122 -8.45 -8.95 -0.02
C ALA A 122 -7.26 -9.43 -0.85
N PHE A 123 -6.32 -10.13 -0.22
CA PHE A 123 -5.13 -10.66 -0.87
C PHE A 123 -5.25 -12.17 -1.06
N THR A 124 -4.76 -12.67 -2.19
CA THR A 124 -4.85 -14.08 -2.58
C THR A 124 -3.49 -14.69 -2.86
N ARG A 125 -2.48 -13.88 -3.18
CA ARG A 125 -1.14 -14.37 -3.49
C ARG A 125 -0.07 -13.36 -3.05
N VAL A 126 1.04 -13.90 -2.55
CA VAL A 126 2.24 -13.15 -2.20
C VAL A 126 3.38 -13.60 -3.07
N GLU A 127 4.19 -12.65 -3.55
CA GLU A 127 5.41 -12.92 -4.31
C GLU A 127 6.54 -12.07 -3.76
N SER A 128 7.59 -12.73 -3.26
CA SER A 128 8.82 -12.04 -2.84
C SER A 128 9.65 -11.67 -4.06
N ILE A 129 10.07 -10.41 -4.15
CA ILE A 129 10.89 -9.94 -5.27
C ILE A 129 12.33 -10.38 -5.04
N LYS A 130 12.89 -11.04 -6.07
CA LYS A 130 14.29 -11.39 -6.09
C LYS A 130 15.13 -10.41 -6.89
N LEU A 131 16.06 -9.69 -6.25
CA LEU A 131 17.00 -8.77 -6.91
C LEU A 131 18.32 -9.49 -7.23
N GLY A 132 18.33 -10.20 -8.37
CA GLY A 132 19.52 -10.83 -8.94
C GLY A 132 20.17 -11.89 -8.04
N LYS A 133 21.49 -12.06 -8.18
CA LYS A 133 22.30 -13.03 -7.41
C LYS A 133 22.53 -12.61 -5.95
N MET A 134 22.03 -11.45 -5.54
CA MET A 134 22.21 -10.91 -4.19
C MET A 134 21.27 -11.56 -3.18
N ILE A 135 20.50 -12.58 -3.55
CA ILE A 135 19.61 -13.25 -2.60
C ILE A 135 20.18 -14.61 -2.28
N LYS A 136 20.34 -14.87 -0.98
CA LYS A 136 20.66 -16.19 -0.45
C LYS A 136 19.38 -16.95 -0.16
#